data_AF-A0A011RLI2-F1
#
_entry.id   AF-A0A011RLI2-F1
#
_cell.length_a   1.000
_cell.length_b   1.000
_cell.length_c   1.000
_cell.angle_alpha   90.00
_cell.angle_beta   90.00
_cell.angle_gamma   90.00
#
_symmetry.space_group_name_H-M   'P 1'
#
loop_
_entity.id
_entity.type
_entity.pdbx_description
1 polymer ?
#
loop_
_entity_poly.entity_id
_entity_poly.type
_entity_poly.pdbx_seq_one_letter_code
_entity_poly.pdbx_strand_id
1 'polypeptide(L)' 'MSLLMAIGFGLLLPLASNLDVQTLLSATASFCAVSFLVTAVPVKYPRWMGSYSGHPSDGLQVLHLLKEKS' A
#
# COMPACT_ATOMS: atom_id res chain seq x y z
N MET A 1 -4.14 4.78 -1.65
CA MET A 1 -4.59 4.03 -2.85
C MET A 1 -4.37 2.52 -2.69
N SER A 2 -3.21 2.08 -2.22
CA SER A 2 -2.88 0.66 -1.97
C SER A 2 -3.82 -0.06 -0.99
N LEU A 3 -4.21 0.55 0.14
CA LEU A 3 -5.17 -0.06 1.08
C LEU A 3 -6.54 -0.31 0.43
N LEU A 4 -7.05 0.69 -0.31
CA LEU A 4 -8.35 0.59 -0.97
C LEU A 4 -8.35 -0.50 -2.05
N MET A 5 -7.25 -0.64 -2.79
CA MET A 5 -7.05 -1.73 -3.74
C MET A 5 -6.98 -3.11 -3.04
N ALA A 6 -6.27 -3.22 -1.91
CA ALA A 6 -6.19 -4.46 -1.15
C ALA A 6 -7.57 -4.94 -0.69
N ILE A 7 -8.38 -4.02 -0.15
CA ILE A 7 -9.76 -4.29 0.26
C ILE A 7 -10.62 -4.64 -0.96
N GLY A 8 -10.51 -3.87 -2.05
CA GLY A 8 -11.27 -4.12 -3.28
C GLY A 8 -11.02 -5.51 -3.86
N PHE A 9 -9.76 -5.93 -3.98
CA PHE A 9 -9.43 -7.27 -4.47
C PHE A 9 -9.85 -8.37 -3.48
N GLY A 10 -9.75 -8.14 -2.18
CA GLY A 10 -10.26 -9.06 -1.15
C GLY A 10 -11.78 -9.25 -1.22
N LEU A 11 -12.54 -8.20 -1.51
CA LEU A 11 -13.99 -8.27 -1.70
C LEU A 11 -14.39 -8.96 -3.02
N LEU A 12 -13.53 -8.91 -4.04
CA LEU A 12 -13.75 -9.60 -5.32
C LEU A 12 -13.41 -11.10 -5.27
N LEU A 13 -12.58 -11.55 -4.32
CA LEU A 13 -12.19 -12.96 -4.17
C LEU A 13 -13.38 -13.95 -4.17
N PRO A 14 -14.43 -13.76 -3.35
CA PRO A 14 -15.56 -14.69 -3.31
C PRO A 14 -16.42 -14.70 -4.59
N LEU A 15 -16.28 -13.70 -5.47
CA LEU A 15 -16.95 -13.68 -6.77
C LEU A 15 -16.17 -14.45 -7.85
N ALA A 16 -14.89 -14.76 -7.61
CA ALA A 16 -14.05 -15.46 -8.57
C ALA A 16 -14.32 -16.98 -8.50
N SER A 17 -14.79 -17.55 -9.60
CA SER A 17 -15.06 -18.99 -9.72
C SER A 17 -13.86 -19.81 -10.21
N ASN A 18 -12.88 -19.16 -10.86
CA ASN A 18 -11.68 -19.82 -11.39
C ASN A 18 -10.52 -19.75 -10.40
N LEU A 19 -9.82 -20.86 -10.20
CA LEU A 19 -8.70 -20.96 -9.27
C LEU A 19 -7.58 -19.96 -9.62
N ASP A 20 -7.21 -19.84 -10.89
CA ASP A 20 -6.17 -18.91 -11.35
C ASP A 20 -6.52 -17.45 -11.02
N VAL A 21 -7.79 -17.08 -11.16
CA VAL A 21 -8.27 -15.74 -10.85
C VAL A 21 -8.26 -15.49 -9.35
N GLN A 22 -8.64 -16.48 -8.53
CA GLN A 22 -8.53 -16.39 -7.07
C GLN A 22 -7.07 -16.23 -6.61
N THR A 23 -6.15 -16.99 -7.21
CA THR A 23 -4.71 -16.87 -6.91
C THR A 23 -4.16 -15.51 -7.31
N LEU A 24 -4.52 -15.00 -8.48
CA LEU A 24 -4.11 -13.66 -8.92
C LEU A 24 -4.67 -12.56 -8.01
N LEU A 25 -5.96 -12.62 -7.68
CA LEU A 25 -6.60 -11.63 -6.80
C LEU A 25 -6.02 -11.66 -5.40
N SER A 26 -5.77 -12.84 -4.83
CA SER A 26 -5.21 -12.98 -3.48
C SER A 26 -3.75 -12.51 -3.42
N ALA A 27 -2.94 -12.83 -4.43
CA ALA A 27 -1.57 -12.33 -4.55
C ALA A 27 -1.55 -10.80 -4.68
N THR A 28 -2.42 -10.23 -5.51
CA THR A 28 -2.51 -8.78 -5.72
C THR A 28 -3.00 -8.07 -4.45
N ALA A 29 -4.04 -8.60 -3.78
CA ALA A 29 -4.53 -8.06 -2.52
C ALA A 29 -3.44 -8.06 -1.44
N SER A 30 -2.70 -9.17 -1.31
CA SER A 30 -1.58 -9.31 -0.38
C SER A 30 -0.46 -8.32 -0.69
N PHE A 31 -0.08 -8.18 -1.95
CA PHE A 31 0.94 -7.23 -2.38
C PHE A 31 0.55 -5.78 -2.07
N CYS A 32 -0.70 -5.40 -2.34
CA CYS A 32 -1.22 -4.07 -2.02
C CYS A 32 -1.25 -3.82 -0.50
N ALA A 33 -1.62 -4.81 0.30
CA ALA A 33 -1.64 -4.71 1.76
C ALA A 33 -0.22 -4.51 2.33
N VAL A 34 0.74 -5.30 1.88
CA VAL A 34 2.16 -5.15 2.27
C VAL A 34 2.69 -3.80 1.83
N SER A 35 2.40 -3.37 0.59
CA SER A 35 2.81 -2.06 0.09
C SER A 35 2.27 -0.93 0.96
N PHE A 36 1.01 -1.00 1.40
CA PHE A 36 0.43 -0.03 2.33
C PHE A 36 1.15 -0.03 3.69
N LEU A 37 1.43 -1.21 4.27
CA LEU A 37 2.15 -1.28 5.55
C LEU A 37 3.54 -0.67 5.46
N VAL A 38 4.26 -0.92 4.36
CA VAL A 38 5.60 -0.35 4.13
C VAL A 38 5.55 1.16 3.93
N THR A 39 4.56 1.69 3.19
CA THR A 39 4.45 3.15 2.97
C THR A 39 3.83 3.90 4.15
N ALA A 40 3.11 3.22 5.04
CA ALA A 40 2.52 3.79 6.24
C ALA A 40 3.55 4.13 7.33
N VAL A 41 4.74 3.53 7.30
CA VAL A 41 5.81 3.87 8.25
C VAL A 41 6.34 5.26 7.92
N PRO A 42 6.40 6.22 8.88
CA PRO A 42 6.79 7.60 8.61
C PRO A 42 8.31 7.73 8.46
N VAL A 43 8.83 7.41 7.28
CA VAL A 43 10.25 7.38 6.95
C VAL A 43 10.46 8.16 5.65
N LYS A 44 11.60 8.86 5.55
CA LYS A 44 12.08 9.34 4.24
C LYS A 44 12.87 8.23 3.58
N TYR A 45 12.52 7.89 2.35
CA TYR A 45 13.18 6.80 1.65
C TYR A 45 14.69 7.06 1.53
N PRO A 46 15.53 6.08 1.85
CA PRO A 46 16.98 6.25 1.86
C PRO A 46 17.53 6.43 0.44
N ARG A 47 18.72 7.05 0.35
CA ARG A 47 19.33 7.48 -0.93
C ARG A 47 19.62 6.35 -1.92
N TRP A 48 19.78 5.12 -1.43
CA TRP A 48 20.04 3.95 -2.26
C TRP A 48 18.79 3.44 -3.00
N MET A 49 17.60 3.95 -2.67
CA MET A 49 16.32 3.51 -3.25
C MET A 49 16.02 4.17 -4.62
N GLY A 50 17.04 4.68 -5.30
CA GLY A 50 16.97 5.24 -6.64
C GLY A 50 15.97 6.40 -6.75
N SER A 51 14.99 6.27 -7.65
CA SER A 51 13.97 7.30 -7.91
C SER A 51 13.12 7.68 -6.69
N TYR A 52 13.03 6.81 -5.68
CA TYR A 52 12.31 7.10 -4.44
C TYR A 52 13.17 7.86 -3.41
N SER A 53 14.48 8.02 -3.65
CA SER A 53 15.41 8.68 -2.75
C SER A 53 14.90 10.04 -2.27
N GLY A 54 14.80 10.21 -0.95
CA GLY A 54 14.40 11.47 -0.33
C GLY A 54 12.92 11.80 -0.40
N HIS A 55 12.10 11.00 -1.11
CA HIS A 55 10.66 11.16 -1.09
C HIS A 55 10.08 10.82 0.31
N PRO A 56 9.13 11.62 0.82
CA PRO A 56 8.45 11.31 2.05
C PRO A 56 7.46 10.16 1.84
N SER A 57 7.49 9.15 2.71
CA SER A 57 6.47 8.10 2.70
C SER A 57 5.07 8.66 2.97
N ASP A 58 4.04 7.92 2.57
CA ASP A 58 2.63 8.28 2.83
C ASP A 58 2.39 8.55 4.31
N GLY A 59 2.96 7.71 5.19
CA GLY A 59 2.86 7.88 6.65
C GLY A 59 3.50 9.18 7.14
N LEU A 60 4.64 9.58 6.58
CA LEU A 60 5.33 10.82 6.97
C LEU A 60 4.56 12.06 6.52
N GLN A 61 3.92 11.99 5.34
CA GLN A 61 3.05 13.06 4.84
C GLN A 61 1.82 13.22 5.74
N VAL A 62 1.15 12.13 6.14
CA VAL A 62 0.01 12.17 7.07
C VAL A 62 0.42 12.73 8.43
N LEU A 63 1.58 12.33 8.96
CA LEU A 63 2.09 12.86 10.22
C LEU A 63 2.34 14.37 10.16
N HIS A 64 2.93 14.86 9.06
CA HIS A 64 3.13 16.30 8.88
C HIS A 64 1.82 17.07 8.85
N LEU A 65 0.81 16.59 8.12
CA LEU A 65 -0.53 17.20 8.09
C LEU A 65 -1.21 17.23 9.46
N LEU A 66 -1.05 16.15 10.25
CA LEU A 66 -1.58 16.08 11.61
C LEU A 66 -0.87 17.09 12.54
N LYS A 67 0.44 17.26 12.37
CA LYS A 67 1.23 18.20 13.17
C LYS A 67 1.01 19.66 12.78
N GLU A 68 0.75 19.95 11.51
CA GLU A 68 0.45 21.29 11.01
C GLU A 68 -0.93 21.79 11.47
N LYS A 69 -1.86 20.86 11.72
CA LYS A 69 -3.23 21.17 12.14
C LYS A 69 -3.41 21.22 13.67
N SER A 70 -2.38 20.85 14.43
CA SER A 70 -2.36 20.89 15.91
C SER A 70 -1.76 22.19 16.44
#